data_AF-A0A6M1ZNF2-F1
#
_entry.id   AF-A0A6M1ZNF2-F1
#
_cell.length_a   1.000
_cell.length_b   1.000
_cell.length_c   1.000
_cell.angle_alpha   90.00
_cell.angle_beta   90.00
_cell.angle_gamma   90.00
#
_symmetry.space_group_name_H-M   'P 1'
#
loop_
_entity.id
_entity.type
_entity.pdbx_description
1 polymer ?
#
loop_
_entity_poly.entity_id
_entity_poly.type
_entity_poly.pdbx_seq_one_letter_code
_entity_poly.pdbx_strand_id
1 'polypeptide(L)'
;LQKIEANIYTFACPKDWSLYFFPKGFIALDGISLTLVDTLPGFFTVHLIPETLKRTTLGFKKIGEFVNVEIDSQTQIIVDTIHRRLKNDNNGT
;
A
#
# COMPACT_ATOMS: atom_id res chain seq x y z
N LEU A 1 6.74 1.21 11.09
CA LEU A 1 6.51 2.65 10.91
C LEU A 1 7.83 3.40 11.10
N GLN A 2 8.31 4.14 10.11
CA GLN A 2 9.47 5.03 10.26
C GLN A 2 9.20 6.34 9.51
N LYS A 3 9.53 7.48 10.13
CA LYS A 3 9.34 8.84 9.58
C LYS A 3 10.59 9.26 8.79
N ILE A 4 10.42 9.72 7.55
CA ILE A 4 11.54 10.11 6.66
C ILE A 4 11.56 11.63 6.41
N GLU A 5 10.40 12.24 6.13
CA GLU A 5 10.23 13.69 5.96
C GLU A 5 9.02 14.18 6.77
N ALA A 6 8.72 15.48 6.76
CA ALA A 6 7.55 16.04 7.45
C ALA A 6 6.26 15.39 6.92
N ASN A 7 5.82 14.30 7.58
CA ASN A 7 4.59 13.53 7.37
C ASN A 7 4.66 12.33 6.41
N ILE A 8 5.83 11.87 5.97
CA ILE A 8 5.97 10.61 5.21
C ILE A 8 6.29 9.46 6.17
N TYR A 9 5.49 8.40 6.07
CA TYR A 9 5.57 7.23 6.95
C TYR A 9 5.77 5.94 6.14
N THR A 10 6.71 5.11 6.60
CA THR A 10 7.09 3.85 5.93
C THR A 10 6.46 2.63 6.60
N PHE A 11 5.94 1.74 5.77
CA PHE A 11 5.32 0.47 6.16
C PHE A 11 6.01 -0.69 5.44
N ALA A 12 6.29 -1.76 6.19
CA ALA A 12 6.81 -3.00 5.63
C ALA A 12 5.66 -3.89 5.14
N CYS A 13 5.88 -4.61 4.05
CA CYS A 13 4.90 -5.54 3.48
C CYS A 13 5.60 -6.75 2.85
N PRO A 14 4.86 -7.83 2.53
CA PRO A 14 5.38 -8.88 1.66
C PRO A 14 5.85 -8.31 0.31
N LYS A 15 6.92 -8.87 -0.26
CA LYS A 15 7.52 -8.35 -1.50
C LYS A 15 6.55 -8.44 -2.69
N ASP A 16 5.76 -9.50 -2.78
CA ASP A 16 4.85 -9.74 -3.90
C ASP A 16 3.71 -8.71 -4.00
N TRP A 17 3.46 -7.97 -2.91
CA TRP A 17 2.45 -6.91 -2.89
C TRP A 17 2.86 -5.69 -3.72
N SER A 18 4.15 -5.54 -4.05
CA SER A 18 4.62 -4.42 -4.88
C SER A 18 3.96 -4.39 -6.27
N LEU A 19 3.40 -5.52 -6.74
CA LEU A 19 2.63 -5.60 -7.97
C LEU A 19 1.34 -4.75 -7.94
N TYR A 20 0.82 -4.46 -6.75
CA TYR A 20 -0.41 -3.71 -6.56
C TYR A 20 -0.18 -2.29 -6.03
N PHE A 21 1.07 -1.91 -5.75
CA PHE A 21 1.41 -0.62 -5.16
C PHE A 21 2.01 0.30 -6.20
N PHE A 22 1.19 1.23 -6.68
CA PHE A 22 1.57 2.24 -7.66
C PHE A 22 1.77 3.59 -6.96
N PRO A 23 2.86 4.33 -7.23
CA PRO A 23 3.02 5.70 -6.76
C PRO A 23 1.80 6.55 -7.16
N LYS A 24 1.30 7.37 -6.23
CA LYS A 24 0.04 8.14 -6.36
C LYS A 24 -1.24 7.29 -6.40
N GLY A 25 -1.13 5.98 -6.24
CA GLY A 25 -2.26 5.08 -6.02
C GLY A 25 -2.83 5.21 -4.61
N PHE A 26 -3.89 4.45 -4.35
CA PHE A 26 -4.59 4.44 -3.07
C PHE A 26 -4.37 3.13 -2.32
N ILE A 27 -4.35 3.24 -0.99
CA ILE A 27 -4.27 2.12 -0.07
C ILE A 27 -5.08 2.45 1.19
N ALA A 28 -5.73 1.45 1.79
CA ALA A 28 -6.35 1.64 3.10
C ALA A 28 -5.47 1.02 4.19
N LEU A 29 -5.19 1.79 5.24
CA LEU A 29 -4.50 1.31 6.46
C LEU A 29 -5.45 1.45 7.64
N ASP A 30 -5.77 0.35 8.33
CA ASP A 30 -6.79 0.32 9.40
C ASP A 30 -8.11 1.01 8.97
N GLY A 31 -8.52 0.84 7.70
CA GLY A 31 -9.72 1.44 7.11
C GLY A 31 -9.58 2.91 6.68
N ILE A 32 -8.39 3.50 6.79
CA ILE A 32 -8.13 4.90 6.44
C ILE A 32 -7.58 4.96 5.02
N SER A 33 -8.31 5.61 4.11
CA SER A 33 -7.84 5.81 2.74
C SER A 33 -6.68 6.81 2.69
N LEU A 34 -5.58 6.38 2.08
CA LEU A 34 -4.31 7.12 2.02
C LEU A 34 -3.72 7.03 0.61
N THR A 35 -2.87 7.99 0.28
CA THR A 35 -2.15 8.04 -0.99
C THR A 35 -0.75 7.48 -0.81
N LEU A 36 -0.37 6.55 -1.70
CA LEU A 36 0.98 6.02 -1.80
C LEU A 36 1.92 7.10 -2.34
N VAL A 37 3.05 7.32 -1.67
CA VAL A 37 4.09 8.26 -2.10
C VAL A 37 5.11 7.50 -2.95
N ASP A 38 5.87 6.59 -2.32
CA ASP A 38 6.85 5.73 -2.96
C ASP A 38 6.59 4.26 -2.63
N THR A 39 6.99 3.39 -3.55
CA THR A 39 6.79 1.95 -3.45
C THR A 39 8.06 1.21 -3.87
N LEU A 40 8.49 0.24 -3.07
CA LEU A 40 9.64 -0.61 -3.35
C LEU A 40 9.35 -2.06 -2.90
N PRO A 41 10.08 -3.06 -3.40
CA PRO A 41 9.87 -4.44 -2.96
C PRO A 41 10.02 -4.58 -1.44
N GLY A 42 8.92 -4.91 -0.77
CA GLY A 42 8.86 -5.15 0.67
C GLY A 42 8.52 -3.92 1.53
N PHE A 43 8.32 -2.75 0.93
CA PHE A 43 7.86 -1.57 1.67
C PHE A 43 7.16 -0.53 0.79
N PHE A 44 6.33 0.28 1.44
CA PHE A 44 5.68 1.42 0.80
C PHE A 44 5.62 2.60 1.78
N THR A 45 5.44 3.79 1.23
CA THR A 45 5.31 5.01 2.01
C THR A 45 3.98 5.71 1.74
N VAL A 46 3.47 6.39 2.74
CA VAL A 46 2.23 7.18 2.66
C VAL A 46 2.44 8.53 3.32
N HIS A 47 1.69 9.52 2.86
CA HIS A 47 1.64 10.83 3.49
C HIS A 47 0.49 10.90 4.51
N LEU A 48 0.81 11.13 5.78
CA LEU A 48 -0.19 11.27 6.86
C LEU A 48 -0.26 12.71 7.34
N ILE A 49 -1.30 13.44 6.94
CA ILE A 49 -1.52 14.79 7.45
C ILE A 49 -1.78 14.79 8.96
N PRO A 50 -1.44 15.87 9.68
CA PRO A 50 -1.62 15.95 11.14
C PRO A 50 -3.04 15.63 11.61
N GLU A 51 -4.05 16.01 10.82
CA GLU A 51 -5.45 15.74 11.14
C GLU A 51 -5.77 14.24 11.13
N THR A 52 -5.24 13.49 10.16
CA THR A 52 -5.38 12.03 10.10
C THR A 52 -4.74 11.38 11.32
N LEU A 53 -3.54 11.83 11.72
CA LEU A 53 -2.87 11.31 12.91
C LEU A 53 -3.69 11.58 14.19
N LYS A 54 -4.28 12.76 14.32
CA LYS A 54 -5.08 13.12 15.50
C LYS A 54 -6.40 12.35 15.59
N ARG A 55 -7.02 12.03 14.46
CA ARG A 55 -8.38 11.48 14.41
C ARG A 55 -8.45 9.97 14.22
N THR A 56 -7.33 9.30 14.01
CA THR A 56 -7.31 7.87 13.69
C THR A 56 -6.37 7.07 14.58
N THR A 57 -6.54 5.75 14.58
CA THR A 57 -5.69 4.83 15.37
C THR A 57 -4.23 4.91 14.98
N LEU A 58 -3.91 5.31 13.74
CA LEU A 58 -2.54 5.42 13.23
C LEU A 58 -1.68 6.40 14.03
N GLY A 59 -2.26 7.47 14.61
CA GLY A 59 -1.50 8.43 15.42
C GLY A 59 -1.00 7.86 16.74
N PHE A 60 -1.59 6.77 17.21
CA PHE A 60 -1.21 6.10 18.47
C PHE A 60 -0.34 4.86 18.23
N LYS A 61 -0.18 4.43 16.98
CA LYS A 61 0.62 3.25 16.62
C LYS A 61 2.10 3.50 16.85
N LYS A 62 2.79 2.49 17.37
CA LYS A 62 4.25 2.50 17.58
C LYS A 62 4.98 1.82 16.43
N ILE A 63 6.28 2.10 16.33
CA ILE A 63 7.16 1.40 15.41
C ILE A 63 7.14 -0.10 15.73
N GLY A 64 6.91 -0.93 14.71
CA GLY A 64 6.83 -2.39 14.85
C GLY A 64 5.42 -2.92 15.02
N GLU A 65 4.43 -2.07 15.28
CA GLU A 65 3.04 -2.52 15.34
C GLU A 65 2.46 -2.77 13.95
N PHE A 66 1.59 -3.77 13.87
CA PHE A 66 0.88 -4.12 12.65
C PHE A 66 -0.29 -3.17 12.38
N VAL A 67 -0.60 -3.03 11.10
CA VAL A 67 -1.80 -2.35 10.58
C VAL A 67 -2.48 -3.29 9.59
N ASN A 68 -3.81 -3.23 9.54
CA ASN A 68 -4.56 -3.89 8.49
C ASN A 68 -4.34 -3.13 7.19
N VAL A 69 -4.09 -3.85 6.11
CA VAL A 69 -3.83 -3.27 4.79
C VAL A 69 -4.87 -3.78 3.81
N GLU A 70 -5.54 -2.86 3.13
CA GLU A 70 -6.44 -3.16 2.03
C GLU A 70 -5.92 -2.48 0.77
N ILE A 71 -5.75 -3.27 -0.29
CA ILE A 71 -5.38 -2.79 -1.61
C ILE A 71 -6.65 -2.28 -2.29
N ASP A 72 -6.56 -1.18 -3.05
CA ASP A 72 -7.67 -0.71 -3.86
C ASP A 72 -8.21 -1.81 -4.79
N SER A 73 -9.52 -2.03 -4.71
CA SER A 73 -10.20 -3.11 -5.44
C SER A 73 -10.08 -2.99 -6.96
N GLN A 74 -10.07 -1.77 -7.51
CA GLN A 74 -9.89 -1.57 -8.95
C GLN A 74 -8.50 -2.00 -9.38
N THR A 75 -7.49 -1.60 -8.60
CA THR A 75 -6.10 -1.99 -8.81
C THR A 75 -5.93 -3.52 -8.77
N GLN A 76 -6.52 -4.19 -7.77
CA GLN A 76 -6.50 -5.66 -7.69
C GLN A 76 -7.09 -6.30 -8.94
N ILE A 77 -8.30 -5.88 -9.35
CA ILE A 77 -9.00 -6.44 -10.51
C ILE A 77 -8.16 -6.26 -11.78
N ILE A 78 -7.57 -5.08 -12.00
CA ILE A 78 -6.75 -4.79 -13.18
C ILE A 78 -5.52 -5.69 -13.21
N VAL A 79 -4.74 -5.72 -12.12
CA VAL A 79 -3.50 -6.50 -12.04
C VAL A 79 -3.80 -7.99 -12.23
N ASP A 80 -4.81 -8.53 -11.53
CA ASP A 80 -5.19 -9.94 -11.60
C ASP A 80 -5.67 -10.34 -13.00
N THR A 81 -6.43 -9.46 -13.65
CA THR A 81 -6.93 -9.70 -15.01
C THR A 81 -5.79 -9.79 -16.02
N ILE A 82 -4.84 -8.87 -15.95
CA ILE A 82 -3.65 -8.88 -16.81
C ILE A 82 -2.83 -10.14 -16.55
N HIS A 83 -2.60 -10.48 -15.28
CA HIS A 83 -1.81 -11.65 -14.90
C HIS A 83 -2.44 -12.95 -15.40
N ARG A 84 -3.78 -13.07 -15.32
CA ARG A 84 -4.54 -14.20 -15.86
C ARG A 84 -4.42 -14.29 -17.37
N ARG A 85 -4.46 -13.15 -18.07
CA ARG A 85 -4.35 -13.14 -19.54
C ARG A 85 -2.97 -13.61 -20.00
N LEU A 86 -1.90 -13.07 -19.41
CA LEU A 86 -0.52 -13.44 -19.74
C LEU A 86 -0.23 -14.94 -19.47
N LYS A 87 -0.78 -15.51 -18.40
CA LYS A 87 -0.66 -16.95 -18.11
C LYS A 87 -1.35 -17.81 -19.16
N ASN A 88 -2.51 -17.39 -19.65
CA ASN A 88 -3.25 -18.13 -20.67
C ASN A 88 -2.55 -18.09 -22.03
N ASP A 89 -1.96 -16.95 -22.39
CA ASP A 89 -1.21 -16.81 -23.65
C ASP A 89 0.07 -17.70 -23.65
N ASN A 90 0.70 -17.91 -22.49
CA ASN A 90 1.89 -18.76 -22.34
C ASN A 90 1.61 -20.28 -22.31
N ASN A 91 0.37 -20.71 -22.02
CA ASN A 91 -0.02 -22.13 -22.00
C ASN A 91 -0.59 -22.62 -23.35
N GLY A 92 -0.68 -21.74 -24.35
CA GLY A 92 -1.22 -22.02 -25.68
C GLY A 92 -0.18 -22.22 -26.80
N THR A 93 1.11 -22.36 -26.44
CA THR A 93 2.22 -22.69 -27.36
C THR A 93 2.91 -23.96 -26.88
#